data_AF-A0A137PDK5-F1
#
_entry.id   AF-A0A137PDK5-F1
#
_cell.length_a   1.000
_cell.length_b   1.000
_cell.length_c   1.000
_cell.angle_alpha   90.00
_cell.angle_beta   90.00
_cell.angle_gamma   90.00
#
_symmetry.space_group_name_H-M   'P 1'
#
loop_
_entity.id
_entity.type
_entity.pdbx_description
1 polymer ?
#
loop_
_entity_poly.entity_id
_entity_poly.type
_entity_poly.pdbx_seq_one_letter_code
_entity_poly.pdbx_strand_id
1 'polypeptide(L)'
;NNAGFKNYWLSKAQYLGLFLGSPLTHFTPNSSKIIYNKINKSNGITFSKDRKLLFISNPDAFGIEVFSVSDEKEHEFTRIHTITINGLPDNLNIDPDTGDLYATCFVNIKELFHYVNSAPNFSNNKCSFRVNRIKVIKDSKSEIGYNFEVSTVLEHNGDILSMGTVSAPSSSKNKLFISSIFGDGILSCKLN
;
A
#
# COMPACT_ATOMS: atom_id res chain seq x y z
N ASN A 1 -12.91 -15.79 -7.66
CA ASN A 1 -13.36 -14.45 -7.24
C ASN A 1 -12.93 -13.45 -8.32
N ASN A 2 -13.86 -12.86 -9.08
CA ASN A 2 -13.53 -11.90 -10.16
C ASN A 2 -13.35 -10.46 -9.63
N ALA A 3 -12.99 -10.28 -8.35
CA ALA A 3 -12.82 -8.97 -7.71
C ALA A 3 -14.03 -8.02 -7.92
N GLY A 4 -15.25 -8.57 -7.87
CA GLY A 4 -16.49 -7.82 -8.08
C GLY A 4 -16.92 -7.62 -9.54
N PHE A 5 -16.14 -8.06 -10.53
CA PHE A 5 -16.53 -7.99 -11.94
C PHE A 5 -17.55 -9.06 -12.35
N LYS A 6 -18.50 -8.66 -13.20
CA LYS A 6 -19.54 -9.54 -13.76
C LYS A 6 -18.97 -10.68 -14.62
N ASN A 7 -17.79 -10.50 -15.22
CA ASN A 7 -17.13 -11.57 -15.97
C ASN A 7 -15.59 -11.51 -15.84
N TYR A 8 -14.96 -12.61 -16.20
CA TYR A 8 -13.50 -12.79 -16.17
C TYR A 8 -12.75 -11.82 -17.09
N TRP A 9 -13.27 -11.55 -18.29
CA TRP A 9 -12.61 -10.72 -19.30
C TRP A 9 -12.52 -9.24 -18.88
N LEU A 10 -13.54 -8.71 -18.22
CA LEU A 10 -13.53 -7.36 -17.66
C LEU A 10 -12.50 -7.22 -16.54
N SER A 11 -12.40 -8.25 -15.68
CA SER A 11 -11.35 -8.30 -14.67
C SER A 11 -9.95 -8.28 -15.32
N LYS A 12 -9.72 -9.09 -16.35
CA LYS A 12 -8.44 -9.10 -17.09
C LYS A 12 -8.17 -7.78 -17.82
N ALA A 13 -9.18 -7.17 -18.43
CA ALA A 13 -9.05 -5.88 -19.11
C ALA A 13 -8.66 -4.75 -18.15
N GLN A 14 -9.19 -4.73 -16.91
CA GLN A 14 -8.73 -3.81 -15.88
C GLN A 14 -7.26 -4.08 -15.48
N TYR A 15 -6.87 -5.35 -15.31
CA TYR A 15 -5.47 -5.70 -15.06
C TYR A 15 -4.51 -5.24 -16.17
N LEU A 16 -5.00 -5.09 -17.40
CA LEU A 16 -4.24 -4.57 -18.54
C LEU A 16 -4.29 -3.03 -18.64
N GLY A 17 -4.93 -2.33 -17.69
CA GLY A 17 -5.03 -0.87 -17.67
C GLY A 17 -5.98 -0.29 -18.72
N LEU A 18 -6.88 -1.09 -19.30
CA LEU A 18 -7.80 -0.65 -20.36
C LEU A 18 -8.96 0.22 -19.83
N PHE A 19 -9.12 0.29 -18.51
CA PHE A 19 -10.10 1.15 -17.85
C PHE A 19 -9.43 1.85 -16.67
N LEU A 20 -9.71 3.14 -16.49
CA LEU A 20 -9.36 3.85 -15.26
C LEU A 20 -10.09 3.17 -14.09
N GLY A 21 -9.30 2.62 -13.17
CA GLY A 21 -9.80 1.97 -11.96
C GLY A 21 -9.90 2.91 -10.76
N SER A 22 -10.34 2.36 -9.63
CA SER A 22 -10.03 2.89 -8.30
C SER A 22 -10.38 4.36 -8.00
N PRO A 23 -11.66 4.79 -8.11
CA PRO A 23 -12.07 6.08 -7.60
C PRO A 23 -11.85 6.14 -6.08
N LEU A 24 -11.03 7.08 -5.64
CA LEU A 24 -10.87 7.40 -4.24
C LEU A 24 -12.12 8.13 -3.77
N THR A 25 -12.89 7.46 -2.91
CA THR A 25 -14.16 7.97 -2.39
C THR A 25 -14.04 8.19 -0.90
N HIS A 26 -14.40 9.40 -0.46
CA HIS A 26 -14.46 9.75 0.95
C HIS A 26 -15.92 9.71 1.43
N PHE A 27 -16.12 9.11 2.60
CA PHE A 27 -17.44 8.94 3.22
C PHE A 27 -17.46 9.66 4.56
N THR A 28 -18.44 10.54 4.73
CA THR A 28 -18.81 11.15 6.02
C THR A 28 -20.17 10.59 6.45
N PRO A 29 -20.62 10.81 7.70
CA PRO A 29 -21.95 10.38 8.12
C PRO A 29 -23.10 10.90 7.23
N ASN A 30 -22.91 12.05 6.56
CA ASN A 30 -23.97 12.75 5.84
C ASN A 30 -23.77 12.79 4.32
N SER A 31 -22.59 12.42 3.80
CA SER A 31 -22.30 12.52 2.37
C SER A 31 -21.14 11.62 1.93
N SER A 32 -21.14 11.26 0.65
CA SER A 32 -20.05 10.55 -0.02
C SER A 32 -19.60 11.31 -1.26
N LYS A 33 -18.30 11.45 -1.48
CA LYS A 33 -17.75 12.16 -2.65
C LYS A 33 -16.56 11.40 -3.23
N ILE A 34 -16.49 11.31 -4.55
CA ILE A 34 -15.28 10.92 -5.25
C ILE A 34 -14.31 12.12 -5.16
N ILE A 35 -13.25 11.97 -4.38
CA ILE A 35 -12.25 13.01 -4.15
C ILE A 35 -11.10 12.93 -5.15
N TYR A 36 -10.90 11.76 -5.79
CA TYR A 36 -9.92 11.60 -6.86
C TYR A 36 -10.23 10.36 -7.71
N ASN A 37 -9.99 10.40 -9.02
CA ASN A 37 -10.34 9.30 -9.94
C ASN A 37 -9.29 9.00 -11.02
N LYS A 38 -8.04 9.41 -10.79
CA LYS A 38 -6.93 9.22 -11.75
C LYS A 38 -5.88 8.21 -11.28
N ILE A 39 -6.17 7.42 -10.24
CA ILE A 39 -5.29 6.33 -9.79
C ILE A 39 -5.69 5.07 -10.55
N ASN A 40 -4.82 4.55 -11.41
CA ASN A 40 -5.16 3.40 -12.24
C ASN A 40 -5.46 2.15 -11.42
N LYS A 41 -4.66 1.92 -10.38
CA LYS A 41 -4.80 0.81 -9.43
C LYS A 41 -4.44 1.28 -8.04
N SER A 42 -5.42 1.34 -7.15
CA SER A 42 -5.21 1.60 -5.72
C SER A 42 -5.30 0.30 -4.93
N ASN A 43 -4.63 0.24 -3.78
CA ASN A 43 -4.79 -0.88 -2.87
C ASN A 43 -4.88 -0.41 -1.40
N GLY A 44 -3.75 -0.34 -0.69
CA GLY A 44 -3.64 0.18 0.66
C GLY A 44 -3.88 1.68 0.75
N ILE A 45 -4.48 2.11 1.85
CA ILE A 45 -4.80 3.50 2.16
C ILE A 45 -4.61 3.76 3.66
N THR A 46 -3.96 4.86 4.02
CA THR A 46 -3.85 5.29 5.42
C THR A 46 -3.57 6.78 5.54
N PHE A 47 -3.90 7.38 6.69
CA PHE A 47 -3.56 8.77 6.99
C PHE A 47 -2.20 8.86 7.67
N SER A 48 -1.56 10.03 7.59
CA SER A 48 -0.51 10.41 8.55
C SER A 48 -1.09 10.45 9.96
N LYS A 49 -0.22 10.34 10.97
CA LYS A 49 -0.62 10.40 12.38
C LYS A 49 -1.36 11.69 12.75
N ASP A 50 -1.00 12.82 12.14
CA ASP A 50 -1.69 14.11 12.31
C ASP A 50 -2.87 14.32 11.34
N ARG A 51 -3.20 13.32 10.53
CA ARG A 51 -4.24 13.31 9.48
C ARG A 51 -4.12 14.40 8.42
N LYS A 52 -2.99 15.12 8.35
CA LYS A 52 -2.77 16.17 7.34
C LYS A 52 -2.41 15.62 5.96
N LEU A 53 -1.95 14.37 5.91
CA LEU A 53 -1.65 13.65 4.69
C LEU A 53 -2.48 12.37 4.60
N LEU A 54 -2.86 12.00 3.40
CA LEU A 54 -3.44 10.72 3.05
C LEU A 54 -2.51 10.02 2.04
N PHE A 55 -2.19 8.76 2.33
CA PHE A 55 -1.30 7.91 1.54
C PHE A 55 -2.10 6.80 0.90
N ILE A 56 -1.88 6.57 -0.40
CA ILE A 56 -2.56 5.51 -1.16
C ILE A 56 -1.52 4.77 -1.97
N SER A 57 -1.42 3.45 -1.82
CA SER A 57 -0.53 2.67 -2.66
C SER A 57 -1.06 2.59 -4.10
N ASN A 58 -0.14 2.79 -5.04
CA ASN A 58 -0.38 2.70 -6.46
C ASN A 58 0.64 1.71 -7.07
N PRO A 59 0.34 0.41 -7.09
CA PRO A 59 1.20 -0.62 -7.67
C PRO A 59 1.68 -0.29 -9.08
N ASP A 60 0.79 0.22 -9.94
CA ASP A 60 1.12 0.46 -11.36
C ASP A 60 2.12 1.61 -11.53
N ALA A 61 2.17 2.54 -10.59
CA ALA A 61 3.15 3.63 -10.55
C ALA A 61 4.41 3.28 -9.74
N PHE A 62 4.54 2.05 -9.23
CA PHE A 62 5.61 1.65 -8.32
C PHE A 62 5.80 2.66 -7.17
N GLY A 63 4.69 3.09 -6.55
CA GLY A 63 4.74 4.19 -5.61
C GLY A 63 3.51 4.37 -4.75
N ILE A 64 3.57 5.41 -3.91
CA ILE A 64 2.51 5.81 -3.00
C ILE A 64 2.10 7.23 -3.36
N GLU A 65 0.83 7.41 -3.72
CA GLU A 65 0.24 8.72 -3.94
C GLU A 65 0.03 9.44 -2.62
N VAL A 66 0.41 10.71 -2.57
CA VAL A 66 0.30 11.57 -1.39
C VAL A 66 -0.72 12.67 -1.65
N PHE A 67 -1.66 12.79 -0.73
CA PHE A 67 -2.68 13.84 -0.73
C PHE A 67 -2.52 14.70 0.51
N SER A 68 -2.57 16.01 0.35
CA SER A 68 -2.84 16.93 1.44
C SER A 68 -4.32 16.92 1.80
N VAL A 69 -4.61 17.07 3.09
CA VAL A 69 -5.96 17.10 3.65
C VAL A 69 -6.14 18.47 4.30
N SER A 70 -6.93 19.35 3.68
CA SER A 70 -7.23 20.68 4.24
C SER A 70 -8.46 20.63 5.14
N ASP A 71 -9.51 19.94 4.70
CA ASP A 71 -10.73 19.69 5.48
C ASP A 71 -11.35 18.34 5.10
N GLU A 72 -11.30 17.38 6.03
CA GLU A 72 -11.88 16.05 5.84
C GLU A 72 -13.42 16.11 5.74
N LYS A 73 -14.08 16.98 6.52
CA LYS A 73 -15.54 17.05 6.59
C LYS A 73 -16.13 17.58 5.28
N GLU A 74 -15.43 18.50 4.64
CA GLU A 74 -15.81 19.09 3.35
C GLU A 74 -15.26 18.33 2.14
N HIS A 75 -14.63 17.16 2.37
CA HIS A 75 -14.01 16.32 1.34
C HIS A 75 -12.90 17.03 0.55
N GLU A 76 -12.12 17.88 1.21
CA GLU A 76 -11.02 18.63 0.60
C GLU A 76 -9.70 17.87 0.70
N PHE A 77 -9.40 17.15 -0.39
CA PHE A 77 -8.17 16.39 -0.56
C PHE A 77 -7.50 16.83 -1.86
N THR A 78 -6.21 17.17 -1.80
CA THR A 78 -5.44 17.59 -2.97
C THR A 78 -4.24 16.68 -3.13
N ARG A 79 -4.13 15.98 -4.28
CA ARG A 79 -2.94 15.19 -4.60
C ARG A 79 -1.74 16.12 -4.79
N ILE A 80 -0.66 15.87 -4.06
CA ILE A 80 0.54 16.72 -4.06
C ILE A 80 1.80 16.01 -4.56
N HIS A 81 1.90 14.68 -4.46
CA HIS A 81 3.14 13.98 -4.78
C HIS A 81 2.94 12.47 -5.03
N THR A 82 3.97 11.81 -5.56
CA THR A 82 4.09 10.34 -5.59
C THR A 82 5.45 9.95 -5.00
N ILE A 83 5.44 9.17 -3.93
CA ILE A 83 6.65 8.59 -3.34
C ILE A 83 7.01 7.34 -4.15
N THR A 84 8.12 7.39 -4.88
CA THR A 84 8.62 6.22 -5.61
C THR A 84 9.15 5.18 -4.62
N ILE A 85 8.74 3.93 -4.79
CA ILE A 85 9.21 2.79 -4.00
C ILE A 85 9.69 1.68 -4.93
N ASN A 86 10.77 1.01 -4.55
CA ASN A 86 11.22 -0.17 -5.26
C ASN A 86 10.32 -1.38 -4.88
N GLY A 87 9.37 -1.71 -5.76
CA GLY A 87 8.41 -2.80 -5.62
C GLY A 87 6.97 -2.38 -5.92
N LEU A 88 6.04 -3.32 -5.88
CA LEU A 88 4.60 -3.07 -6.03
C LEU A 88 3.97 -2.94 -4.63
N PRO A 89 3.70 -1.73 -4.12
CA PRO A 89 3.13 -1.55 -2.79
C PRO A 89 1.70 -2.08 -2.69
N ASP A 90 1.43 -2.87 -1.66
CA ASP A 90 0.13 -3.45 -1.33
C ASP A 90 -0.50 -2.65 -0.18
N ASN A 91 -0.57 -3.19 1.05
CA ASN A 91 -1.11 -2.44 2.19
C ASN A 91 -0.10 -1.48 2.81
N LEU A 92 -0.65 -0.40 3.36
CA LEU A 92 0.04 0.67 4.07
C LEU A 92 -0.41 0.69 5.53
N ASN A 93 0.53 0.87 6.45
CA ASN A 93 0.25 1.08 7.87
C ASN A 93 1.16 2.16 8.43
N ILE A 94 0.73 2.80 9.52
CA ILE A 94 1.56 3.74 10.26
C ILE A 94 2.07 3.09 11.54
N ASP A 95 3.30 3.40 11.92
CA ASP A 95 3.78 3.16 13.27
C ASP A 95 3.11 4.15 14.22
N PRO A 96 2.28 3.69 15.19
CA PRO A 96 1.58 4.59 16.09
C PRO A 96 2.55 5.37 16.98
N ASP A 97 3.76 4.88 17.21
CA ASP A 97 4.74 5.50 18.08
C ASP A 97 5.45 6.65 17.34
N THR A 98 6.01 6.37 16.16
CA THR A 98 6.84 7.31 15.39
C THR A 98 6.07 8.14 14.37
N GLY A 99 4.93 7.63 13.87
CA GLY A 99 4.19 8.23 12.75
C GLY A 99 4.75 7.86 11.38
N ASP A 100 5.80 7.03 11.31
CA ASP A 100 6.38 6.57 10.05
C ASP A 100 5.44 5.62 9.32
N LEU A 101 5.43 5.73 8.00
CA LEU A 101 4.63 4.89 7.12
C LEU A 101 5.40 3.61 6.78
N TYR A 102 4.72 2.48 6.79
CA TYR A 102 5.25 1.18 6.40
C TYR A 102 4.43 0.64 5.23
N ALA A 103 5.13 0.26 4.16
CA ALA A 103 4.55 -0.29 2.96
C ALA A 103 5.07 -1.71 2.76
N THR A 104 4.14 -2.66 2.58
CA THR A 104 4.50 -4.03 2.20
C THR A 104 4.40 -4.15 0.69
N CYS A 105 5.45 -4.63 0.04
CA CYS A 105 5.60 -4.57 -1.40
C CYS A 105 5.96 -5.94 -1.97
N PHE A 106 5.42 -6.29 -3.13
CA PHE A 106 5.93 -7.40 -3.93
C PHE A 106 7.15 -6.95 -4.72
N VAL A 107 8.25 -7.71 -4.69
CA VAL A 107 9.50 -7.30 -5.34
C VAL A 107 9.72 -7.97 -6.70
N ASN A 108 8.99 -9.05 -7.00
CA ASN A 108 9.07 -9.76 -8.26
C ASN A 108 7.68 -9.98 -8.88
N ILE A 109 7.45 -9.30 -10.01
CA ILE A 109 6.19 -9.35 -10.74
C ILE A 109 5.90 -10.77 -11.28
N LYS A 110 6.92 -11.50 -11.72
CA LYS A 110 6.76 -12.86 -12.24
C LYS A 110 6.32 -13.82 -11.13
N GLU A 111 6.97 -13.74 -9.97
CA GLU A 111 6.59 -14.53 -8.79
C GLU A 111 5.15 -14.22 -8.36
N LEU A 112 4.78 -12.94 -8.31
CA LEU A 112 3.40 -12.53 -8.02
C LEU A 112 2.41 -13.15 -9.01
N PHE A 113 2.67 -13.04 -10.32
CA PHE A 113 1.81 -13.63 -11.35
C PHE A 113 1.71 -15.15 -11.23
N HIS A 114 2.83 -15.84 -10.99
CA HIS A 114 2.80 -17.29 -10.79
C HIS A 114 2.01 -17.67 -9.54
N TYR A 115 2.24 -16.98 -8.43
CA TYR A 115 1.56 -17.25 -7.16
C TYR A 115 0.04 -17.05 -7.27
N VAL A 116 -0.44 -15.91 -7.79
CA VAL A 116 -1.89 -15.63 -7.88
C VAL A 116 -2.63 -16.52 -8.87
N ASN A 117 -1.95 -17.05 -9.89
CA ASN A 117 -2.54 -17.98 -10.86
C ASN A 117 -2.42 -19.46 -10.43
N SER A 118 -1.77 -19.74 -9.30
CA SER A 118 -1.58 -21.12 -8.81
C SER A 118 -2.73 -21.61 -7.93
N ALA A 119 -3.82 -20.84 -7.83
CA ALA A 119 -5.00 -21.26 -7.08
C ALA A 119 -5.50 -22.65 -7.55
N PRO A 120 -5.83 -23.58 -6.64
CA PRO A 120 -5.86 -23.43 -5.18
C PRO A 120 -4.53 -23.75 -4.47
N ASN A 121 -3.50 -24.20 -5.18
CA ASN A 121 -2.24 -24.72 -4.62
C ASN A 121 -1.18 -23.63 -4.43
N PHE A 122 -1.47 -22.67 -3.55
CA PHE A 122 -0.55 -21.55 -3.25
C PHE A 122 0.73 -21.98 -2.50
N SER A 123 0.65 -23.03 -1.68
CA SER A 123 1.73 -23.49 -0.79
C SER A 123 3.01 -23.94 -1.49
N ASN A 124 2.92 -24.37 -2.75
CA ASN A 124 4.08 -24.80 -3.53
C ASN A 124 4.80 -23.64 -4.25
N ASN A 125 4.24 -22.43 -4.18
CA ASN A 125 4.76 -21.26 -4.87
C ASN A 125 5.31 -20.25 -3.87
N LYS A 126 6.43 -19.62 -4.24
CA LYS A 126 7.07 -18.58 -3.44
C LYS A 126 6.87 -17.24 -4.11
N CYS A 127 6.56 -16.24 -3.31
CA CYS A 127 6.46 -14.86 -3.73
C CYS A 127 7.20 -14.01 -2.71
N SER A 128 8.33 -13.48 -3.13
CA SER A 128 9.14 -12.57 -2.35
C SER A 128 8.40 -11.26 -2.08
N PHE A 129 8.70 -10.66 -0.94
CA PHE A 129 8.14 -9.39 -0.52
C PHE A 129 9.15 -8.58 0.28
N ARG A 130 8.90 -7.27 0.36
CA ARG A 130 9.71 -6.29 1.08
C ARG A 130 8.81 -5.43 1.96
N VAL A 131 9.31 -5.07 3.13
CA VAL A 131 8.71 -4.04 3.98
C VAL A 131 9.60 -2.80 3.90
N ASN A 132 9.05 -1.71 3.41
CA ASN A 132 9.70 -0.40 3.37
C ASN A 132 9.17 0.48 4.50
N ARG A 133 10.05 1.22 5.17
CA ARG A 133 9.72 2.33 6.07
C ARG A 133 9.93 3.64 5.33
N ILE A 134 8.96 4.52 5.45
CA ILE A 134 8.94 5.85 4.87
C ILE A 134 8.81 6.86 6.00
N LYS A 135 9.87 7.64 6.24
CA LYS A 135 9.83 8.76 7.19
C LYS A 135 9.28 9.99 6.49
N VAL A 136 8.34 10.66 7.15
CA VAL A 136 7.73 11.90 6.65
C VAL A 136 8.39 13.09 7.34
N ILE A 137 9.10 13.92 6.59
CA ILE A 137 9.84 15.06 7.11
C ILE A 137 9.14 16.33 6.63
N LYS A 138 8.71 17.18 7.55
CA LYS A 138 8.20 18.51 7.21
C LYS A 138 9.38 19.37 6.74
N ASP A 139 9.29 19.88 5.52
CA ASP A 139 10.30 20.75 4.94
C ASP A 139 9.61 21.91 4.21
N SER A 140 9.55 23.07 4.87
CA SER A 140 8.95 24.28 4.31
C SER A 140 9.69 24.85 3.11
N LYS A 141 10.91 24.36 2.80
CA LYS A 141 11.67 24.75 1.62
C LYS A 141 11.38 23.86 0.42
N SER A 142 10.83 22.67 0.63
CA SER A 142 10.40 21.78 -0.45
C SER A 142 9.14 22.32 -1.13
N GLU A 143 8.99 22.05 -2.42
CA GLU A 143 7.85 22.52 -3.24
C GLU A 143 6.49 22.09 -2.65
N ILE A 144 6.45 20.90 -2.04
CA ILE A 144 5.22 20.29 -1.51
C ILE A 144 5.10 20.41 0.02
N GLY A 145 6.07 21.05 0.69
CA GLY A 145 6.11 21.19 2.16
C GLY A 145 6.58 19.93 2.92
N TYR A 146 6.94 18.85 2.22
CA TYR A 146 7.39 17.59 2.78
C TYR A 146 8.52 16.94 1.95
N ASN A 147 9.42 16.26 2.65
CA ASN A 147 10.35 15.28 2.07
C ASN A 147 10.05 13.88 2.63
N PHE A 148 10.39 12.86 1.86
CA PHE A 148 10.15 11.46 2.20
C PHE A 148 11.44 10.65 2.11
N GLU A 149 11.84 10.00 3.20
CA GLU A 149 12.99 9.09 3.21
C GLU A 149 12.48 7.65 3.20
N VAL A 150 12.80 6.91 2.13
CA VAL A 150 12.42 5.50 1.97
C VAL A 150 13.60 4.60 2.34
N SER A 151 13.34 3.59 3.17
CA SER A 151 14.34 2.60 3.58
C SER A 151 13.74 1.19 3.64
N THR A 152 14.53 0.19 3.29
CA THR A 152 14.13 -1.22 3.43
C THR A 152 14.32 -1.66 4.88
N VAL A 153 13.24 -2.13 5.52
CA VAL A 153 13.29 -2.70 6.88
C VAL A 153 13.57 -4.20 6.83
N LEU A 154 12.91 -4.88 5.89
CA LEU A 154 13.01 -6.32 5.73
C LEU A 154 12.73 -6.69 4.29
N GLU A 155 13.45 -7.69 3.79
CA GLU A 155 13.16 -8.36 2.53
C GLU A 155 13.18 -9.87 2.77
N HIS A 156 12.16 -10.56 2.25
CA HIS A 156 11.96 -11.98 2.48
C HIS A 156 11.73 -12.69 1.13
N ASN A 157 12.39 -13.82 0.94
CA ASN A 157 12.36 -14.58 -0.32
C ASN A 157 11.09 -15.42 -0.55
N GLY A 158 10.21 -15.49 0.44
CA GLY A 158 8.95 -16.23 0.38
C GLY A 158 8.95 -17.60 1.07
N ASP A 159 10.06 -18.04 1.66
CA ASP A 159 10.21 -19.43 2.15
C ASP A 159 9.47 -19.75 3.45
N ILE A 160 9.30 -18.76 4.33
CA ILE A 160 8.66 -18.88 5.64
C ILE A 160 7.23 -18.33 5.57
N LEU A 161 7.10 -17.13 5.02
CA LEU A 161 5.84 -16.53 4.62
C LEU A 161 5.98 -16.13 3.16
N SER A 162 5.01 -16.50 2.33
CA SER A 162 4.96 -16.13 0.92
C SER A 162 3.92 -15.04 0.72
N MET A 163 4.18 -14.13 -0.22
CA MET A 163 3.26 -13.06 -0.61
C MET A 163 2.82 -12.21 0.60
N GLY A 164 3.77 -11.67 1.37
CA GLY A 164 3.45 -10.72 2.43
C GLY A 164 2.69 -9.52 1.86
N THR A 165 1.53 -9.21 2.43
CA THR A 165 0.61 -8.18 1.94
C THR A 165 0.48 -6.98 2.88
N VAL A 166 0.76 -7.19 4.17
CA VAL A 166 0.61 -6.17 5.20
C VAL A 166 1.68 -6.33 6.27
N SER A 167 2.13 -5.20 6.81
CA SER A 167 3.02 -5.15 7.96
C SER A 167 2.50 -4.14 8.98
N ALA A 168 2.56 -4.49 10.25
CA ALA A 168 2.10 -3.68 11.37
C ALA A 168 3.28 -3.44 12.34
N PRO A 169 3.90 -2.26 12.29
CA PRO A 169 5.02 -1.91 13.17
C PRO A 169 4.54 -1.44 14.56
N SER A 170 5.38 -1.66 15.57
CA SER A 170 5.30 -1.01 16.88
C SER A 170 6.72 -0.81 17.40
N SER A 171 7.22 0.42 17.29
CA SER A 171 8.56 0.77 17.75
C SER A 171 8.70 0.63 19.26
N SER A 172 7.69 1.02 20.04
CA SER A 172 7.70 0.91 21.50
C SER A 172 7.82 -0.53 22.01
N LYS A 173 7.26 -1.49 21.27
CA LYS A 173 7.36 -2.92 21.57
C LYS A 173 8.53 -3.61 20.88
N ASN A 174 9.28 -2.88 20.04
CA ASN A 174 10.30 -3.45 19.17
C ASN A 174 9.77 -4.66 18.37
N LYS A 175 8.64 -4.45 17.67
CA LYS A 175 7.96 -5.51 16.92
C LYS A 175 7.49 -5.04 15.55
N LEU A 176 7.63 -5.94 14.58
CA LEU A 176 7.02 -5.85 13.26
C LEU A 176 6.26 -7.15 13.00
N PHE A 177 4.94 -7.04 12.84
CA PHE A 177 4.11 -8.17 12.44
C PHE A 177 3.88 -8.13 10.94
N ILE A 178 4.01 -9.26 10.24
CA ILE A 178 3.82 -9.33 8.78
C ILE A 178 2.88 -10.50 8.48
N SER A 179 1.88 -10.26 7.63
CA SER A 179 0.90 -11.28 7.23
C SER A 179 0.74 -11.35 5.72
N SER A 180 0.15 -12.44 5.25
CA SER A 180 -0.18 -12.74 3.86
C SER A 180 -1.69 -12.98 3.73
N ILE A 181 -2.25 -12.75 2.55
CA ILE A 181 -3.67 -13.00 2.28
C ILE A 181 -4.01 -14.49 2.19
N PHE A 182 -3.05 -15.33 1.78
CA PHE A 182 -3.24 -16.78 1.57
C PHE A 182 -2.31 -17.63 2.45
N GLY A 183 -1.56 -17.01 3.36
CA GLY A 183 -0.69 -17.72 4.28
C GLY A 183 -1.37 -18.00 5.62
N ASP A 184 -1.03 -19.11 6.26
CA ASP A 184 -1.62 -19.57 7.53
C ASP A 184 -0.93 -19.00 8.79
N GLY A 185 -0.15 -17.93 8.65
CA GLY A 185 0.69 -17.44 9.75
C GLY A 185 1.07 -15.97 9.67
N ILE A 186 1.64 -15.50 10.77
CA ILE A 186 2.13 -14.14 10.95
C ILE A 186 3.61 -14.22 11.33
N LEU A 187 4.48 -13.51 10.61
CA LEU A 187 5.85 -13.32 11.06
C LEU A 187 5.87 -12.27 12.16
N SER A 188 6.52 -12.57 13.28
CA SER A 188 6.81 -11.61 14.36
C SER A 188 8.30 -11.33 14.41
N CYS A 189 8.71 -10.23 13.80
CA CYS A 189 10.10 -9.78 13.73
C CYS A 189 10.39 -8.72 14.80
N LYS A 190 11.66 -8.52 15.14
CA LYS A 190 12.13 -7.33 15.87
C LYS A 190 12.39 -6.20 14.87
N LEU A 191 12.13 -4.95 15.27
CA LEU A 191 12.51 -3.75 14.54
C LEU A 191 13.93 -3.38 14.96
N ASN A 192 14.91 -3.64 14.09
CA ASN A 192 16.30 -3.22 14.35
C ASN A 192 16.46 -1.70 14.22
#